data_AF-A0A1F3JS57-F1
#
_entry.id   AF-A0A1F3JS57-F1
#
_cell.length_a   1.000
_cell.length_b   1.000
_cell.length_c   1.000
_cell.angle_alpha   90.00
_cell.angle_beta   90.00
_cell.angle_gamma   90.00
#
_symmetry.space_group_name_H-M   'P 1'
#
loop_
_entity.id
_entity.type
_entity.pdbx_description
1 polymer ?
#
loop_
_entity_poly.entity_id
_entity_poly.type
_entity_poly.pdbx_seq_one_letter_code
_entity_poly.pdbx_strand_id
1 'polypeptide(L)'
;MKYILGKNREQTFIFPVSVDETVSKDNDVRLIDLFVDGLNIGDFGFRVDFGENGRPAYHPADLLKRQWVFSYRITKKGMDRASSDVGFMLTAYNLRRILI
;
A
#
# COMPACT_ATOMS: atom_id res chain seq x y z
N MET A 1 -6.58 7.84 40.29
CA MET A 1 -7.62 7.70 39.24
C MET A 1 -7.17 6.61 38.26
N LYS A 2 -8.04 5.65 37.89
CA LYS A 2 -7.70 4.41 37.15
C LYS A 2 -8.31 4.40 35.74
N TYR A 3 -7.83 5.24 34.83
CA TYR A 3 -8.18 5.13 33.41
C TYR A 3 -6.91 5.19 32.58
N ILE A 4 -6.85 4.37 31.53
CA ILE A 4 -5.77 4.40 30.55
C ILE A 4 -6.01 5.62 29.67
N LEU A 5 -5.14 6.63 29.79
CA LEU A 5 -5.15 7.80 28.92
C LEU A 5 -4.54 7.40 27.56
N GLY A 6 -5.24 7.75 26.47
CA GLY A 6 -4.76 7.53 25.10
C GLY A 6 -3.55 8.40 24.75
N LYS A 7 -2.89 8.08 23.63
CA LYS A 7 -1.76 8.89 23.12
C LYS A 7 -2.25 10.24 22.57
N ASN A 8 -1.51 11.31 22.89
CA ASN A 8 -1.77 12.65 22.35
C ASN A 8 -1.43 12.67 20.84
N ARG A 9 -2.35 13.17 20.01
CA ARG A 9 -2.22 13.21 18.54
C ARG A 9 -1.17 14.22 18.04
N GLU A 10 -0.81 15.20 18.87
CA GLU A 10 0.21 16.22 18.58
C GLU A 10 1.58 15.85 19.14
N GLN A 11 1.70 14.69 19.79
CA GLN A 11 2.96 14.23 20.35
C GLN A 11 3.92 13.82 19.23
N THR A 12 4.95 14.64 19.03
CA THR A 12 6.04 14.38 18.07
C THR A 12 7.09 13.44 18.66
N PHE A 13 7.71 12.62 17.81
CA PHE A 13 8.84 11.79 18.19
C PHE A 13 10.16 12.57 18.03
N ILE A 14 11.09 12.44 18.99
CA ILE A 14 12.43 13.05 18.91
C ILE A 14 13.25 12.42 17.77
N PHE A 15 13.05 11.12 17.51
CA PHE A 15 13.60 10.42 16.37
C PHE A 15 12.45 9.77 15.58
N PRO A 16 12.43 9.88 14.24
CA PRO A 16 11.43 9.20 13.45
C PRO A 16 11.57 7.69 13.64
N VAL A 17 10.47 7.04 14.03
CA VAL A 17 10.37 5.59 14.02
C VAL A 17 10.36 5.09 12.57
N SER A 18 10.86 3.89 12.34
CA SER A 18 10.78 3.28 11.02
C SER A 18 9.32 3.11 10.59
N VAL A 19 9.09 3.06 9.28
CA VAL A 19 7.74 2.80 8.74
C VAL A 19 7.21 1.47 9.26
N ASP A 20 8.07 0.47 9.42
CA ASP A 20 7.71 -0.85 9.94
C ASP A 20 7.30 -0.80 11.42
N GLU A 21 7.99 -0.03 12.26
CA GLU A 21 7.63 0.17 13.68
C GLU A 21 6.38 1.02 13.86
N THR A 22 6.03 1.84 12.86
CA THR A 22 4.78 2.62 12.86
C THR A 22 3.56 1.73 12.62
N VAL A 23 3.75 0.58 11.96
CA VAL A 23 2.69 -0.37 11.64
C VAL A 23 2.69 -1.50 12.67
N SER A 24 1.59 -1.64 13.42
CA SER A 24 1.42 -2.74 14.37
C SER A 24 1.73 -4.11 13.74
N LYS A 25 2.33 -5.02 14.51
CA LYS A 25 2.60 -6.41 14.08
C LYS A 25 1.32 -7.17 13.72
N ASP A 26 0.21 -6.84 14.37
CA ASP A 26 -1.10 -7.46 14.15
C ASP A 26 -1.93 -6.72 13.08
N ASN A 27 -1.34 -5.80 12.31
CA ASN A 27 -2.07 -5.08 11.28
C ASN A 27 -2.28 -5.96 10.03
N ASP A 28 -3.53 -6.12 9.61
CA ASP A 28 -3.94 -6.83 8.40
C ASP A 28 -3.16 -6.39 7.14
N VAL A 29 -2.60 -5.18 7.11
CA VAL A 29 -1.73 -4.71 6.01
C VAL A 29 -0.52 -5.63 5.79
N ARG A 30 0.03 -6.23 6.85
CA ARG A 30 1.17 -7.16 6.73
C ARG A 30 0.80 -8.47 6.01
N LEU A 31 -0.48 -8.84 6.02
CA LEU A 31 -0.97 -9.99 5.23
C LEU A 31 -0.87 -9.71 3.73
N ILE A 32 -1.08 -8.46 3.32
CA ILE A 32 -0.95 -8.03 1.92
C ILE A 32 0.51 -8.14 1.48
N ASP A 33 1.45 -7.74 2.34
CA ASP A 33 2.88 -7.89 2.04
C ASP A 33 3.25 -9.37 1.84
N LEU A 34 2.85 -10.24 2.77
CA LEU A 34 3.09 -11.68 2.67
C LEU A 34 2.46 -12.29 1.40
N PHE A 35 1.25 -11.87 1.05
CA PHE A 35 0.55 -12.36 -0.14
C PHE A 35 1.27 -11.93 -1.42
N VAL A 36 1.65 -10.65 -1.54
CA VAL A 36 2.32 -10.15 -2.74
C VAL A 36 3.73 -10.72 -2.88
N ASP A 37 4.45 -10.91 -1.78
CA ASP A 37 5.79 -11.52 -1.79
C ASP A 37 5.74 -13.01 -2.19
N GLY A 38 4.59 -13.67 -2.01
CA GLY A 38 4.34 -15.05 -2.46
C GLY A 38 3.92 -15.19 -3.93
N LEU A 39 3.65 -14.09 -4.65
CA LEU A 39 3.22 -14.13 -6.05
C LEU A 39 4.43 -14.11 -6.99
N ASN A 40 4.49 -15.08 -7.92
CA ASN A 40 5.46 -15.03 -9.02
C ASN A 40 4.98 -14.06 -10.11
N ILE A 41 5.32 -12.79 -9.96
CA ILE A 41 4.92 -11.69 -10.85
C ILE A 41 5.30 -11.92 -12.32
N GLY A 42 6.38 -12.67 -12.58
CA GLY A 42 6.81 -13.01 -13.93
C GLY A 42 5.80 -13.86 -14.71
N ASP A 43 5.05 -14.71 -14.02
CA ASP A 43 4.09 -15.64 -14.64
C ASP A 43 2.78 -14.94 -15.03
N PHE A 44 2.53 -13.74 -14.49
CA PHE A 44 1.30 -12.97 -14.74
C PHE A 44 1.36 -12.10 -16.00
N GLY A 45 2.44 -12.17 -16.78
CA GLY A 45 2.58 -11.42 -18.03
C GLY A 45 2.80 -9.92 -17.85
N PHE A 46 3.21 -9.49 -16.65
CA PHE A 46 3.61 -8.10 -16.41
C PHE A 46 4.95 -7.81 -17.08
N ARG A 47 5.06 -6.67 -17.76
CA ARG A 47 6.34 -6.19 -18.29
C ARG A 47 7.19 -5.70 -17.12
N VAL A 48 8.32 -6.37 -16.90
CA VAL A 48 9.34 -5.99 -15.92
C VAL A 48 10.54 -5.34 -16.62
N ASP A 49 10.42 -5.05 -17.92
CA ASP A 49 11.51 -4.48 -18.71
C ASP A 49 11.92 -3.09 -18.19
N PHE A 50 13.19 -2.96 -17.87
CA PHE A 50 13.80 -1.69 -17.52
C PHE A 50 14.24 -0.99 -18.81
N GLY A 51 13.63 0.14 -19.12
CA GLY A 51 14.22 1.06 -20.08
C GLY A 51 15.49 1.69 -19.48
N GLU A 52 16.65 1.52 -20.14
CA GLU A 52 17.94 2.10 -19.68
C GLU A 52 17.91 3.63 -19.61
N ASN A 53 17.01 4.29 -20.34
CA ASN A 53 16.90 5.75 -20.40
C ASN A 53 15.52 6.23 -19.92
N GLY A 54 15.50 6.96 -18.80
CA GLY A 54 14.29 7.60 -18.26
C GLY A 54 14.06 7.33 -16.77
N ARG A 55 12.87 7.70 -16.27
CA ARG A 55 12.45 7.36 -14.90
C ARG A 55 12.08 5.87 -14.87
N PRO A 56 12.70 5.04 -13.99
CA PRO A 56 12.36 3.63 -13.89
C PRO A 56 10.87 3.42 -13.64
N ALA A 57 10.30 2.40 -14.30
CA ALA A 57 8.96 1.93 -13.99
C ALA A 57 8.93 1.35 -12.56
N TYR A 58 7.76 1.37 -11.93
CA TYR A 58 7.59 0.76 -10.61
C TYR A 58 7.50 -0.76 -10.76
N HIS A 59 8.02 -1.50 -9.79
CA HIS A 59 7.85 -2.95 -9.80
C HIS A 59 6.35 -3.29 -9.67
N PRO A 60 5.82 -4.25 -10.45
CA PRO A 60 4.39 -4.60 -10.38
C PRO A 60 3.94 -5.02 -8.97
N ALA A 61 4.82 -5.64 -8.18
CA ALA A 61 4.58 -5.94 -6.75
C ALA A 61 4.17 -4.70 -5.95
N ASP A 62 4.94 -3.62 -6.11
CA ASP A 62 4.77 -2.40 -5.32
C ASP A 62 3.48 -1.70 -5.69
N LEU A 63 3.09 -1.77 -6.97
CA LEU A 63 1.80 -1.27 -7.45
C LEU A 63 0.63 -2.04 -6.85
N LEU A 64 0.74 -3.38 -6.76
CA LEU A 64 -0.27 -4.24 -6.13
C LEU A 64 -0.40 -3.95 -4.63
N LYS A 65 0.72 -3.89 -3.90
CA LYS A 65 0.75 -3.53 -2.47
C LYS A 65 0.07 -2.17 -2.26
N ARG A 66 0.42 -1.16 -3.05
CA ARG A 66 -0.16 0.18 -2.96
C ARG A 66 -1.68 0.17 -3.17
N GLN A 67 -2.17 -0.53 -4.18
CA GLN A 67 -3.59 -0.62 -4.47
C GLN A 67 -4.36 -1.27 -3.32
N TRP A 68 -3.86 -2.38 -2.80
CA TRP A 68 -4.50 -3.14 -1.73
C TRP A 68 -4.48 -2.40 -0.40
N VAL A 69 -3.35 -1.79 -0.02
CA VAL A 69 -3.24 -0.97 1.20
C VAL A 69 -4.22 0.21 1.15
N PHE A 70 -4.35 0.84 -0.02
CA PHE A 70 -5.27 1.96 -0.20
C PHE A 70 -6.73 1.52 -0.10
N SER A 71 -7.11 0.46 -0.81
CA SER A 71 -8.45 -0.14 -0.71
C SER A 71 -8.77 -0.52 0.73
N TYR A 72 -7.86 -1.21 1.42
CA TYR A 72 -7.99 -1.57 2.84
C TYR A 72 -8.23 -0.35 3.73
N ARG A 73 -7.45 0.72 3.53
CA ARG A 73 -7.59 1.97 4.29
C ARG A 73 -8.96 2.61 4.07
N ILE A 74 -9.45 2.67 2.83
CA ILE A 74 -10.76 3.26 2.54
C ILE A 74 -11.88 2.42 3.16
N THR A 75 -11.83 1.09 2.97
CA THR A 75 -12.88 0.18 3.47
C THR A 75 -12.94 0.14 4.99
N LYS A 76 -11.80 0.20 5.70
CA LYS A 76 -11.78 0.20 7.17
C LYS A 76 -12.03 1.57 7.81
N LYS A 77 -11.74 2.68 7.13
CA LYS A 77 -11.93 4.05 7.65
C LYS A 77 -13.22 4.75 7.18
N GLY A 78 -14.19 4.02 6.63
CA GLY A 78 -15.58 4.48 6.52
C GLY A 78 -15.94 5.28 5.26
N MET A 79 -15.28 5.01 4.13
CA MET A 79 -15.65 5.61 2.84
C MET A 79 -16.24 4.55 1.91
N ASP A 80 -17.37 3.95 2.29
CA ASP A 80 -18.05 2.88 1.54
C ASP A 80 -18.30 3.25 0.07
N ARG A 81 -18.68 4.51 -0.20
CA ARG A 81 -18.97 4.99 -1.56
C ARG A 81 -17.76 5.37 -2.39
N ALA A 82 -16.66 5.82 -1.78
CA ALA A 82 -15.45 6.25 -2.51
C ALA A 82 -14.43 5.11 -2.70
N SER A 83 -14.63 3.96 -2.04
CA SER A 83 -13.75 2.79 -2.16
C SER A 83 -13.72 2.22 -3.58
N SER A 84 -14.89 2.10 -4.22
CA SER A 84 -15.01 1.53 -5.55
C SER A 84 -14.46 2.48 -6.62
N ASP A 85 -14.84 3.76 -6.58
CA ASP A 85 -14.45 4.73 -7.61
C ASP A 85 -12.95 5.05 -7.57
N VAL A 86 -12.39 5.25 -6.37
CA VAL A 86 -10.96 5.54 -6.24
C VAL A 86 -10.12 4.27 -6.41
N GLY A 87 -10.64 3.11 -6.00
CA GLY A 87 -10.05 1.81 -6.28
C GLY A 87 -9.94 1.53 -7.77
N PHE A 88 -11.01 1.77 -8.53
CA PHE A 88 -11.02 1.62 -9.99
C PHE A 88 -10.12 2.65 -10.69
N MET A 89 -10.13 3.91 -10.25
CA MET A 89 -9.27 4.96 -10.80
C MET A 89 -7.78 4.63 -10.61
N LEU A 90 -7.39 4.17 -9.41
CA LEU A 90 -6.02 3.75 -9.14
C LEU A 90 -5.65 2.46 -9.88
N THR A 91 -6.59 1.52 -10.05
CA THR A 91 -6.38 0.31 -10.84
C THR A 91 -6.14 0.67 -12.30
N ALA A 92 -6.96 1.53 -12.89
CA ALA A 92 -6.78 2.04 -14.25
C ALA A 92 -5.47 2.83 -14.41
N TYR A 93 -5.12 3.66 -13.41
CA TYR A 93 -3.84 4.38 -13.38
C TYR A 93 -2.64 3.43 -13.33
N ASN A 94 -2.71 2.38 -12.50
CA ASN A 94 -1.66 1.38 -12.37
C ASN A 94 -1.53 0.52 -13.63
N LEU A 95 -2.65 0.08 -14.22
CA LEU A 95 -2.67 -0.66 -15.48
C LEU A 95 -2.06 0.17 -16.62
N ARG A 96 -2.44 1.45 -16.74
CA ARG A 96 -1.81 2.36 -17.71
C ARG A 96 -0.29 2.48 -17.51
N ARG A 97 0.19 2.38 -16.28
CA ARG A 97 1.62 2.48 -15.93
C ARG A 97 2.41 1.18 -16.10
N ILE A 98 1.72 0.06 -16.21
CA ILE A 98 2.28 -1.27 -16.47
C ILE A 98 2.30 -1.57 -17.98
N LEU A 99 1.33 -1.03 -18.72
CA LEU A 99 1.15 -1.28 -20.16
C LEU A 99 1.95 -0.34 -21.08
N ILE A 100 2.38 0.82 -20.58
CA ILE A 100 3.20 1.80 -21.30
C ILE A 100 4.64 1.71 -20.79
#